data_AF-A0A5C8M6W5-F1
#
_entry.id   AF-A0A5C8M6W5-F1
#
_cell.length_a   1.000
_cell.length_b   1.000
_cell.length_c   1.000
_cell.angle_alpha   90.00
_cell.angle_beta   90.00
_cell.angle_gamma   90.00
#
_symmetry.space_group_name_H-M   'P 1'
#
loop_
_entity.id
_entity.type
_entity.pdbx_description
1 polymer ?
#
loop_
_entity_poly.entity_id
_entity_poly.type
_entity_poly.pdbx_seq_one_letter_code
_entity_poly.pdbx_strand_id
1 'polypeptide(L)'
;MSKQEAGISRALPTNLPNEVTVQIRTDGVNDYVFVLNFSRKEQTILLDNRVYTDMLNADREEVLQAKDAVQIKPYGVRILKRSKQE
;
A
#
# COMPACT_ATOMS: atom_id res chain seq x y z
N MET A 1 -11.59 23.81 -4.53
CA MET A 1 -10.25 23.43 -4.05
C MET A 1 -10.13 21.90 -4.14
N SER A 2 -9.29 21.38 -5.02
CA SER A 2 -9.02 19.95 -5.16
C SER A 2 -8.04 19.47 -4.08
N LYS A 3 -7.99 18.15 -3.81
CA LYS A 3 -7.03 17.59 -2.83
C LYS A 3 -5.58 17.92 -3.16
N GLN A 4 -5.26 18.07 -4.45
CA GLN A 4 -3.93 18.44 -4.94
C GLN A 4 -3.62 19.91 -4.65
N GLU A 5 -4.59 20.80 -4.83
CA GLU A 5 -4.45 22.24 -4.50
C GLU A 5 -4.25 22.47 -2.99
N ALA A 6 -4.77 21.57 -2.15
CA ALA A 6 -4.60 21.61 -0.71
C ALA A 6 -3.31 20.92 -0.20
N GLY A 7 -2.45 20.39 -1.10
CA GLY A 7 -1.21 19.71 -0.72
C GLY A 7 -1.41 18.35 -0.02
N ILE A 8 -2.58 17.72 -0.18
CA ILE A 8 -2.88 16.44 0.49
C ILE A 8 -2.32 15.29 -0.34
N SER A 9 -1.26 14.67 0.16
CA SER A 9 -0.66 13.48 -0.44
C SER A 9 -1.52 12.23 -0.27
N ARG A 10 -1.53 11.38 -1.31
CA ARG A 10 -2.16 10.06 -1.25
C ARG A 10 -1.27 9.10 -0.46
N ALA A 11 -1.90 8.17 0.26
CA ALA A 11 -1.18 7.09 0.95
C ALA A 11 -0.36 6.22 -0.04
N LEU A 12 -0.98 5.84 -1.15
CA LEU A 12 -0.33 5.19 -2.27
C LEU A 12 -0.75 5.92 -3.55
N PRO A 13 0.18 6.49 -4.34
CA PRO A 13 -0.14 7.24 -5.55
C PRO A 13 -0.43 6.28 -6.72
N THR A 14 -1.50 5.51 -6.57
CA THR A 14 -2.00 4.55 -7.56
C THR A 14 -3.52 4.64 -7.65
N ASN A 15 -4.11 4.01 -8.67
CA ASN A 15 -5.54 3.82 -8.75
C ASN A 15 -5.93 2.61 -7.90
N LEU A 16 -6.75 2.86 -6.88
CA LEU A 16 -7.24 1.80 -6.01
C LEU A 16 -8.61 1.30 -6.52
N PRO A 17 -8.86 -0.02 -6.48
CA PRO A 17 -10.20 -0.55 -6.61
C PRO A 17 -11.13 0.04 -5.53
N ASN A 18 -12.41 0.21 -5.84
CA ASN A 18 -13.38 0.89 -4.95
C ASN A 18 -13.46 0.30 -3.53
N GLU A 19 -13.27 -1.02 -3.40
CA GLU A 19 -13.38 -1.74 -2.12
C GLU A 19 -12.02 -1.95 -1.44
N VAL A 20 -10.95 -1.34 -1.97
CA VAL A 20 -9.62 -1.37 -1.37
C VAL A 20 -9.32 -0.01 -0.76
N THR A 21 -8.91 -0.02 0.50
CA THR A 21 -8.44 1.19 1.18
C THR A 21 -6.96 1.09 1.49
N VAL A 22 -6.31 2.26 1.51
CA VAL A 22 -4.90 2.37 1.90
C VAL A 22 -4.72 3.43 2.97
N GLN A 23 -4.01 3.07 4.03
CA GLN A 23 -3.68 3.94 5.15
C GLN A 23 -2.18 3.90 5.42
N ILE A 24 -1.61 5.00 5.93
CA ILE A 24 -0.21 5.06 6.36
C ILE A 24 -0.16 5.26 7.86
N ARG A 25 0.75 4.51 8.51
CA ARG A 25 1.33 4.89 9.79
C ARG A 25 2.83 5.06 9.60
N THR A 26 3.44 5.98 10.33
CA THR A 26 4.89 6.22 10.26
C THR A 26 5.50 6.17 11.65
N ASP A 27 6.72 5.64 11.74
CA ASP A 27 7.56 5.72 12.95
C ASP A 27 8.52 6.92 12.91
N GLY A 28 8.47 7.73 11.84
CA GLY A 28 9.39 8.84 11.56
C GLY A 28 10.48 8.52 10.54
N VAL A 29 10.82 7.24 10.35
CA VAL A 29 11.87 6.74 9.44
C VAL A 29 11.28 5.89 8.33
N ASN A 30 10.27 5.09 8.64
CA ASN A 30 9.57 4.17 7.76
C ASN A 30 8.08 4.53 7.70
N ASP A 31 7.51 4.35 6.52
CA ASP A 31 6.07 4.28 6.33
C ASP A 31 5.62 2.82 6.30
N TYR A 32 4.53 2.56 7.00
CA TYR A 32 3.81 1.29 7.02
C TYR A 32 2.49 1.51 6.30
N VAL A 33 2.39 0.95 5.09
CA VAL A 33 1.26 1.08 4.19
C VAL A 33 0.33 -0.11 4.39
N PHE A 34 -0.82 0.15 5.01
CA PHE A 34 -1.86 -0.84 5.25
C PHE A 34 -2.79 -0.88 4.04
N VAL A 35 -2.85 -2.00 3.34
CA VAL A 35 -3.75 -2.23 2.21
C VAL A 35 -4.82 -3.22 2.65
N LEU A 36 -6.06 -2.77 2.70
CA LEU A 36 -7.19 -3.57 3.17
C LEU A 36 -8.19 -3.78 2.03
N ASN A 37 -8.49 -5.04 1.73
CA ASN A 37 -9.54 -5.42 0.79
C ASN A 37 -10.83 -5.70 1.55
N PHE A 38 -11.85 -4.85 1.42
CA PHE A 38 -13.15 -5.04 2.06
C PHE A 38 -14.16 -5.82 1.20
N SER A 39 -13.73 -6.35 0.05
CA SER A 39 -14.57 -7.14 -0.84
C SER A 39 -14.52 -8.63 -0.54
N ARG A 40 -15.51 -9.35 -1.07
CA ARG A 40 -15.56 -10.83 -1.09
C ARG A 40 -14.69 -11.45 -2.20
N LYS A 41 -14.02 -10.63 -3.00
CA LYS A 41 -13.24 -11.07 -4.17
C LYS A 41 -11.77 -10.75 -3.93
N GLU A 42 -10.90 -11.48 -4.62
CA GLU A 42 -9.50 -11.07 -4.69
C GLU A 42 -9.39 -9.73 -5.44
N GLN A 43 -8.52 -8.86 -4.94
CA GLN A 43 -8.24 -7.56 -5.55
C GLN A 43 -6.75 -7.47 -5.84
N THR A 44 -6.42 -6.77 -6.92
CA THR A 44 -5.02 -6.50 -7.30
C THR A 44 -4.80 -4.99 -7.31
N ILE A 45 -3.71 -4.55 -6.70
CA ILE A 45 -3.24 -3.17 -6.80
C ILE A 45 -1.88 -3.13 -7.48
N LEU A 46 -1.55 -2.00 -8.11
CA LEU A 46 -0.20 -1.72 -8.59
C LEU A 46 0.51 -0.82 -7.60
N LEU A 47 1.73 -1.20 -7.21
CA LEU A 47 2.62 -0.36 -6.42
C LEU A 47 3.08 0.85 -7.23
N ASP A 48 3.52 1.88 -6.52
CA ASP A 48 4.14 3.05 -7.12
C ASP A 48 5.62 2.77 -7.45
N ASN A 49 6.38 3.83 -7.74
CA ASN A 49 7.80 3.73 -8.11
C ASN A 49 8.72 3.52 -6.88
N ARG A 50 8.27 2.80 -5.85
CA ARG A 50 9.02 2.56 -4.61
C ARG A 50 9.17 1.07 -4.36
N VAL A 51 10.21 0.72 -3.59
CA VAL A 51 10.45 -0.65 -3.12
C VAL A 51 9.80 -0.82 -1.76
N TYR A 52 9.21 -1.99 -1.54
CA TYR A 52 8.50 -2.33 -0.32
C TYR A 52 8.98 -3.65 0.24
N THR A 53 8.83 -3.82 1.55
CA THR A 53 8.94 -5.12 2.22
C THR A 53 7.57 -5.53 2.73
N ASP A 54 7.09 -6.72 2.38
CA ASP A 54 5.87 -7.26 2.98
C ASP A 54 6.17 -7.80 4.38
N MET A 55 5.49 -7.20 5.37
CA MET A 55 5.67 -7.51 6.79
C MET A 55 4.79 -8.66 7.28
N LEU A 56 3.80 -9.11 6.49
CA LEU A 56 2.88 -10.20 6.88
C LEU A 56 3.19 -11.53 6.19
N ASN A 57 4.15 -11.58 5.28
CA ASN A 57 4.57 -12.83 4.68
C ASN A 57 5.37 -13.64 5.71
N ALA A 58 4.80 -14.75 6.18
CA ALA A 58 5.31 -15.52 7.30
C ALA A 58 6.61 -16.27 6.97
N ASP A 59 6.89 -16.50 5.70
CA ASP A 59 7.99 -17.38 5.31
C ASP A 59 9.30 -16.63 5.06
N ARG A 60 9.27 -15.37 4.56
CA ARG A 60 10.44 -14.48 4.35
C ARG A 60 10.00 -13.02 4.22
N GLU A 61 10.90 -12.08 4.53
CA GLU A 61 10.77 -10.68 4.11
C GLU A 61 10.74 -10.60 2.58
N GLU A 62 9.55 -10.62 2.01
CA GLU A 62 9.36 -10.50 0.56
C GLU A 62 9.58 -9.04 0.17
N VAL A 63 10.60 -8.80 -0.66
CA VAL A 63 10.88 -7.48 -1.24
C VAL A 63 10.09 -7.33 -2.53
N LEU A 64 9.11 -6.44 -2.52
CA LEU A 64 8.29 -6.07 -3.67
C LEU A 64 8.93 -4.87 -4.39
N GLN A 65 9.09 -4.99 -5.69
CA GLN A 65 9.71 -3.99 -6.53
C GLN A 65 8.71 -2.90 -6.95
N ALA A 66 9.27 -1.81 -7.46
CA ALA A 66 8.49 -0.73 -8.05
C ALA A 66 7.56 -1.25 -9.15
N LYS A 67 6.31 -0.80 -9.14
CA LYS A 67 5.24 -1.18 -10.08
C LYS A 67 4.79 -2.64 -10.01
N ASP A 68 5.20 -3.40 -9.00
CA ASP A 68 4.70 -4.77 -8.82
C ASP A 68 3.19 -4.79 -8.60
N ALA A 69 2.56 -5.87 -9.08
CA ALA A 69 1.17 -6.15 -8.84
C ALA A 69 1.02 -6.96 -7.54
N VAL A 70 0.26 -6.43 -6.59
CA VAL A 70 0.04 -7.04 -5.29
C VAL A 70 -1.38 -7.54 -5.20
N GLN A 71 -1.53 -8.86 -5.07
CA GLN A 71 -2.81 -9.51 -4.83
C GLN A 71 -3.15 -9.47 -3.33
N ILE A 72 -4.40 -9.14 -3.05
CA ILE A 72 -4.99 -9.15 -1.70
C ILE A 72 -6.22 -10.05 -1.74
N LYS A 73 -6.17 -11.12 -0.95
CA LYS A 73 -7.27 -12.08 -0.78
C LYS A 73 -8.58 -11.38 -0.33
N PRO A 74 -9.76 -12.01 -0.52
CA PRO A 74 -11.02 -11.53 0.07
C PRO A 74 -10.87 -11.22 1.56
N TYR A 75 -11.32 -10.05 2.00
CA TYR A 75 -11.17 -9.60 3.40
C TYR A 75 -9.72 -9.61 3.93
N GLY A 76 -8.74 -9.65 3.02
CA GLY A 76 -7.33 -9.75 3.33
C GLY A 76 -6.70 -8.38 3.62
N VAL A 77 -5.53 -8.45 4.25
CA VAL A 77 -4.68 -7.30 4.54
C VAL A 77 -3.26 -7.58 4.09
N ARG A 78 -2.59 -6.54 3.57
CA ARG A 78 -1.13 -6.49 3.39
C ARG A 78 -0.57 -5.32 4.18
N ILE A 79 0.60 -5.49 4.80
CA ILE A 79 1.32 -4.41 5.48
C ILE A 79 2.66 -4.27 4.79
N LEU A 80 2.81 -3.18 4.02
CA LEU A 80 3.98 -2.94 3.21
C LEU A 80 4.84 -1.85 3.85
N LYS A 81 6.07 -2.17 4.22
CA LYS A 81 7.04 -1.22 4.76
C LYS A 81 7.83 -0.57 3.64
N ARG A 82 8.04 0.74 3.71
CA ARG A 82 8.96 1.50 2.84
C ARG A 82 9.68 2.58 3.65
N SER A 83 10.87 3.00 3.24
CA SER A 83 11.52 4.17 3.86
C SER A 83 10.68 5.42 3.64
N LYS A 84 10.44 6.25 4.66
CA LYS A 84 9.70 7.52 4.52
C LYS A 84 10.45 8.43 3.55
N GLN A 85 9.71 9.16 2.72
CA GLN A 85 10.26 10.26 1.93
C GLN A 85 9.84 11.58 2.58
N GLU A 86 10.76 12.54 2.59
CA GLU A 86 10.53 13.91 3.06
C GLU A 86 9.54 14.68 2.18
#